data_AF-A0A924HDZ0-F1
#
_entry.id   AF-A0A924HDZ0-F1
#
_cell.length_a   1.000
_cell.length_b   1.000
_cell.length_c   1.000
_cell.angle_alpha   90.00
_cell.angle_beta   90.00
_cell.angle_gamma   90.00
#
_symmetry.space_group_name_H-M   'P 1'
#
loop_
_entity.id
_entity.type
_entity.pdbx_description
1 polymer ?
#
loop_
_entity_poly.entity_id
_entity_poly.type
_entity_poly.pdbx_seq_one_letter_code
_entity_poly.pdbx_strand_id
1 'polypeptide(L)' 'MMWNSFGDFLAMGGYGLYVWGSLGVCAVVCIAEPLTLVLKRRALLSEATEPDAPDRGESLL' A
#
# COMPACT_ATOMS: atom_id res chain seq x y z
N MET A 1 4.27 -5.10 -39.39
CA MET A 1 4.16 -3.76 -38.76
C MET A 1 2.70 -3.52 -38.40
N MET A 2 2.17 -4.11 -37.32
CA MET A 2 0.75 -3.88 -36.96
C MET A 2 0.45 -4.26 -35.50
N TRP A 3 1.24 -3.70 -34.59
CA TRP A 3 0.96 -3.78 -33.15
C TRP A 3 1.45 -2.45 -32.58
N ASN A 4 0.63 -1.41 -32.76
CA ASN A 4 1.04 -0.02 -32.59
C ASN A 4 0.69 0.56 -31.22
N SER A 5 0.01 -0.16 -30.32
CA SER A 5 -0.37 0.41 -29.02
C SER A 5 -0.79 -0.62 -27.98
N PHE A 6 -0.42 -0.35 -26.71
CA PHE A 6 -1.04 -0.96 -25.53
C PHE A 6 -2.58 -0.80 -25.52
N GLY A 7 -3.07 0.27 -26.16
CA GLY A 7 -4.50 0.50 -26.39
C GLY A 7 -5.19 -0.59 -27.22
N ASP A 8 -4.53 -1.20 -28.21
CA ASP A 8 -5.09 -2.30 -29.01
C ASP A 8 -5.15 -3.63 -28.21
N PHE A 9 -4.22 -3.87 -27.27
CA PHE A 9 -4.31 -5.01 -26.34
C PHE A 9 -5.48 -4.85 -25.35
N LEU A 10 -5.74 -3.62 -24.90
CA LEU A 10 -6.84 -3.31 -24.00
C LEU A 10 -8.19 -3.34 -24.73
N ALA A 11 -8.22 -2.89 -25.98
CA ALA A 11 -9.40 -2.82 -26.84
C ALA A 11 -9.61 -4.04 -27.75
N MET A 12 -8.81 -5.10 -27.62
CA MET A 12 -8.93 -6.36 -28.36
C MET A 12 -10.22 -7.11 -27.97
N GLY A 13 -11.36 -6.65 -28.49
CA GLY A 13 -12.60 -7.41 -28.65
C GLY A 13 -13.23 -8.02 -27.39
N GLY A 14 -12.91 -7.53 -26.19
CA GLY A 14 -13.52 -7.98 -24.92
C GLY A 14 -12.66 -8.85 -24.00
N TYR A 15 -11.51 -9.37 -24.46
CA TYR A 15 -10.64 -10.22 -23.62
C TYR A 15 -9.63 -9.43 -22.76
N GLY A 16 -9.21 -8.23 -23.21
CA GLY A 16 -8.30 -7.37 -22.45
C GLY A 16 -8.83 -7.01 -21.07
N LEU A 17 -10.14 -6.74 -20.96
CA LEU A 17 -10.81 -6.45 -19.69
C LEU A 17 -10.74 -7.61 -18.69
N TYR A 18 -10.80 -8.86 -19.15
CA TYR A 18 -10.69 -10.03 -18.27
C TYR A 18 -9.27 -10.21 -17.73
N VAL A 19 -8.25 -10.03 -18.58
CA VAL A 19 -6.84 -10.18 -18.19
C VAL A 19 -6.45 -9.08 -17.21
N TRP A 20 -6.73 -7.82 -17.57
CA TRP A 20 -6.43 -6.67 -16.71
C TRP A 20 -7.31 -6.62 -15.46
N GLY A 21 -8.58 -7.03 -15.56
CA GLY A 21 -9.47 -7.15 -14.43
C GLY A 21 -8.99 -8.21 -13.43
N SER A 22 -8.61 -9.40 -13.89
CA SER A 22 -8.10 -10.46 -13.01
C SER A 22 -6.74 -10.09 -12.39
N LEU A 23 -5.85 -9.48 -13.17
CA LEU A 23 -4.57 -8.98 -12.67
C LEU A 23 -4.77 -7.85 -11.64
N GLY A 24 -5.72 -6.94 -11.91
CA GLY A 24 -6.11 -5.86 -11.02
C GLY A 24 -6.71 -6.37 -9.71
N VAL A 25 -7.63 -7.34 -9.77
CA VAL A 25 -8.21 -7.98 -8.57
C VAL A 25 -7.12 -8.68 -7.75
N CYS A 26 -6.21 -9.43 -8.41
CA CYS A 26 -5.10 -10.07 -7.73
C CYS A 26 -4.18 -9.05 -7.05
N ALA A 27 -3.82 -7.97 -7.75
CA ALA A 27 -3.03 -6.88 -7.18
C ALA A 27 -3.74 -6.20 -5.99
N VAL A 28 -5.05 -5.96 -6.08
CA VAL A 28 -5.84 -5.39 -4.99
C VAL A 28 -5.81 -6.29 -3.77
N VAL A 29 -5.98 -7.60 -3.92
CA VAL A 29 -5.91 -8.57 -2.80
C VAL A 29 -4.51 -8.58 -2.19
N CYS A 30 -3.46 -8.66 -3.01
CA CYS A 30 -2.07 -8.61 -2.54
C CYS A 30 -1.71 -7.29 -1.85
N ILE A 31 -2.36 -6.16 -2.20
CA ILE A 31 -2.11 -4.84 -1.60
C ILE A 31 -2.99 -4.62 -0.36
N ALA A 32 -4.17 -5.22 -0.29
CA ALA A 32 -5.09 -5.05 0.84
C ALA A 32 -4.45 -5.46 2.17
N GLU A 33 -3.72 -6.59 2.19
CA GLU A 33 -3.00 -7.05 3.39
C GLU A 33 -1.92 -6.07 3.88
N PRO A 34 -0.92 -5.67 3.06
CA PRO A 34 0.13 -4.75 3.50
C PRO A 34 -0.42 -3.36 3.84
N LEU A 35 -1.54 -2.93 3.24
CA LEU A 35 -2.15 -1.64 3.56
C LEU A 35 -2.58 -1.58 5.03
N THR A 36 -3.19 -2.64 5.55
CA THR A 36 -3.59 -2.72 6.96
C THR A 36 -2.37 -2.78 7.89
N LEU A 37 -1.30 -3.45 7.45
CA LEU A 37 -0.04 -3.57 8.20
C LEU A 37 0.69 -2.23 8.30
N VAL A 38 0.72 -1.46 7.21
CA VAL A 38 1.34 -0.13 7.16
C VAL A 38 0.54 0.85 8.03
N LEU A 39 -0.79 0.84 7.96
CA LEU A 39 -1.63 1.70 8.81
C LEU A 39 -1.42 1.40 10.30
N LYS A 40 -1.36 0.12 10.69
CA LYS A 40 -1.07 -0.29 12.07
C LYS A 40 0.33 0.10 12.51
N ARG A 41 1.34 -0.09 11.65
CA ARG A 41 2.71 0.33 11.93
C ARG A 41 2.82 1.83 12.16
N ARG A 42 2.10 2.65 11.40
CA ARG A 42 2.06 4.11 11.60
C ARG A 42 1.46 4.48 12.96
N ALA A 43 0.39 3.83 13.37
CA ALA A 43 -0.22 4.06 14.70
C ALA A 43 0.75 3.72 15.85
N LEU A 44 1.47 2.60 15.75
CA LEU A 44 2.43 2.18 16.78
C LEU A 44 3.69 3.06 16.83
N LEU A 45 4.17 3.55 15.69
CA LEU A 45 5.30 4.48 15.64
C LEU A 45 4.95 5.87 16.19
N SER A 46 3.70 6.30 16.03
CA SER A 46 3.22 7.55 16.64
C SER A 46 3.21 7.47 18.17
N GLU A 47 2.89 6.31 18.74
CA GLU A 47 2.94 6.10 20.20
C GLU A 47 4.39 6.00 20.72
N ALA A 48 5.29 5.33 19.99
CA ALA A 48 6.70 5.21 20.36
C ALA A 48 7.51 6.51 20.18
N THR A 49 6.93 7.51 19.51
CA THR A 49 7.54 8.85 19.35
C THR A 49 7.22 9.76 20.52
N GLU A 50 6.38 9.34 21.48
CA GLU A 50 6.31 10.03 22.76
C GLU A 50 7.65 9.80 23.49
N PRO A 51 8.53 10.82 23.56
CA PRO A 51 9.78 10.68 24.25
C PRO A 51 9.41 10.63 25.73
N ASP A 52 9.42 9.42 26.27
CA ASP A 52 9.61 9.15 27.69
C ASP A 52 10.92 9.85 28.10
N ALA A 53 10.81 11.13 28.44
CA ALA A 53 11.77 11.84 29.25
C ALA A 53 11.14 11.95 30.64
N PRO A 54 11.18 10.86 31.45
CA PRO A 54 10.79 10.92 32.83
C PRO A 54 11.74 11.89 33.53
N ASP A 55 11.14 12.94 34.06
CA ASP A 55 11.56 13.66 35.24
C ASP A 55 13.07 13.82 35.44
N ARG A 56 13.65 14.79 34.71
CA ARG A 56 14.81 15.58 35.18
C ARG A 56 14.44 16.48 36.38
N GLY A 57 13.48 16.04 37.20
CA GLY A 57 13.07 16.65 38.46
C GLY A 57 13.73 16.00 39.68
N GLU A 58 14.29 14.79 39.54
CA GLU A 58 14.91 14.07 40.66
C GLU A 58 16.43 14.30 40.78
N SER A 59 17.04 15.07 39.89
CA SER A 59 18.47 15.46 39.99
C SER A 59 18.70 16.74 40.79
N LEU A 60 17.67 17.26 41.48
CA LEU A 60 17.71 18.46 42.33
C LEU A 60 17.34 18.17 43.81
N LEU A 61 17.50 16.93 44.26
CA LEU A 61 17.54 16.53 45.67
C LEU A 61 18.76 15.62 45.90
#